data_AF-A0A8J6QUK4-F1
#
_entry.id   AF-A0A8J6QUK4-F1
#
_cell.length_a   1.000
_cell.length_b   1.000
_cell.length_c   1.000
_cell.angle_alpha   90.00
_cell.angle_beta   90.00
_cell.angle_gamma   90.00
#
_symmetry.space_group_name_H-M   'P 1'
#
loop_
_entity.id
_entity.type
_entity.pdbx_description
1 polymer ?
#
loop_
_entity_poly.entity_id
_entity_poly.type
_entity_poly.pdbx_seq_one_letter_code
_entity_poly.pdbx_strand_id
1 'polypeptide(L)'
;MNIGSDMKQLTLACILGAMMATPALAFDHFITRDGHQLKDGDKVFRFAGIHAPELHRIEDQARGKCPQDPRGWGQYFKWPTAEEQENWIQSLVLTGHKAMRVYVLSIATEWDQACERETHILPPVTQDGMPRLNEAALVHYDRMIALADKHGLRLILPFVDHWKWWGGRKDLAAFYGEHEDDFYDTSSKTYAAYQSIIKQVTNRTNTITGRKYRDEKAIMAWETGNELKMSTQAFVSKTAALIKSQAPHQLVIDGTYLKVNDFSLTDPNVDIITNHFYTVNGNNNPQQVMKDLKAIDGKKVYFIGEFGLASAKLLNSVMQAAVHQEHNGAQAAGALFWGYRGHRHDGGYYWHQEYTGHYAYHLPGAAENYRNEEMAMSDGVRLAIAQMDGEQNMRPLPKPQPPKLRAIDTPNNFKWLGSPVGRWYRFERATSEAGPWTIIGDGISDGRNGFNPETDVLFADPQLRESGKTYFYRVTAFNESGQSEPSNVEAYQQP
;
A
#
# COMPACT_ATOMS: atom_id res chain seq x y z
N MET A 1 29.92 62.96 -42.80
CA MET A 1 30.12 61.50 -42.94
C MET A 1 30.67 60.97 -41.63
N ASN A 2 30.30 59.72 -41.34
CA ASN A 2 30.58 58.91 -40.16
C ASN A 2 29.71 59.09 -38.91
N ILE A 3 28.93 58.03 -38.74
CA ILE A 3 28.01 57.59 -37.71
C ILE A 3 28.85 56.90 -36.64
N GLY A 4 28.49 57.07 -35.36
CA GLY A 4 29.09 56.31 -34.25
C GLY A 4 28.26 56.49 -32.99
N SER A 5 27.34 55.57 -32.77
CA SER A 5 26.43 55.49 -31.62
C SER A 5 27.09 54.79 -30.43
N ASP A 6 27.27 55.48 -29.31
CA ASP A 6 27.68 54.88 -28.04
C ASP A 6 26.44 54.48 -27.21
N MET A 7 26.25 53.18 -27.06
CA MET A 7 25.17 52.56 -26.30
C MET A 7 25.71 52.08 -24.95
N LYS A 8 25.10 52.59 -23.88
CA LYS A 8 25.41 52.28 -22.47
C LYS A 8 25.24 50.78 -22.18
N GLN A 9 26.28 50.13 -21.64
CA GLN A 9 26.16 48.83 -20.98
C GLN A 9 25.67 49.03 -19.54
N LEU A 10 24.47 48.52 -19.26
CA LEU A 10 23.92 48.38 -17.91
C LEU A 10 24.02 46.89 -17.55
N THR A 11 24.91 46.53 -16.64
CA THR A 11 25.11 45.15 -16.18
C THR A 11 23.98 44.78 -15.22
N LEU A 12 23.06 43.91 -15.65
CA LEU A 12 22.00 43.36 -14.81
C LEU A 12 22.55 42.12 -14.07
N ALA A 13 22.77 42.23 -12.77
CA ALA A 13 23.11 41.08 -11.93
C ALA A 13 21.84 40.26 -11.62
N CYS A 14 21.71 39.09 -12.23
CA CYS A 14 20.68 38.11 -11.88
C CYS A 14 21.05 37.42 -10.55
N ILE A 15 20.33 37.76 -9.47
CA ILE A 15 20.34 36.97 -8.24
C ILE A 15 19.44 35.75 -8.50
N LEU A 16 20.03 34.60 -8.76
CA LEU A 16 19.33 33.32 -8.69
C LEU A 16 19.02 33.02 -7.21
N GLY A 17 17.81 33.37 -6.79
CA GLY A 17 17.24 32.84 -5.55
C GLY A 17 16.94 31.36 -5.76
N ALA A 18 17.67 30.49 -5.07
CA ALA A 18 17.29 29.09 -4.92
C ALA A 18 15.95 29.06 -4.17
N MET A 19 14.84 28.91 -4.90
CA MET A 19 13.58 28.53 -4.29
C MET A 19 13.78 27.11 -3.74
N MET A 20 13.99 27.01 -2.42
CA MET A 20 13.70 25.77 -1.72
C MET A 20 12.22 25.49 -1.95
N ALA A 21 11.92 24.60 -2.90
CA ALA A 21 10.59 24.06 -3.03
C ALA A 21 10.33 23.24 -1.76
N THR A 22 9.71 23.86 -0.76
CA THR A 22 9.02 23.10 0.29
C THR A 22 8.09 22.14 -0.46
N PRO A 23 8.21 20.81 -0.27
CA PRO A 23 7.30 19.89 -0.91
C PRO A 23 5.88 20.35 -0.55
N ALA A 24 5.11 20.73 -1.56
CA ALA A 24 3.72 21.10 -1.35
C ALA A 24 3.04 19.87 -0.75
N LEU A 25 2.50 20.01 0.46
CA LEU A 25 1.69 18.98 1.10
C LEU A 25 0.50 18.70 0.18
N ALA A 26 0.20 17.43 -0.13
CA ALA A 26 -0.92 17.15 -1.03
C ALA A 26 -2.29 17.36 -0.35
N PHE A 27 -2.34 17.30 0.99
CA PHE A 27 -3.60 17.34 1.73
C PHE A 27 -3.82 18.63 2.52
N ASP A 28 -4.86 19.37 2.16
CA ASP A 28 -5.31 20.55 2.89
C ASP A 28 -6.11 20.19 4.14
N HIS A 29 -6.87 19.09 4.11
CA HIS A 29 -7.82 18.71 5.15
C HIS A 29 -7.60 17.28 5.67
N PHE A 30 -8.09 16.99 6.89
CA PHE A 30 -8.40 15.62 7.30
C PHE A 30 -9.69 15.18 6.61
N ILE A 31 -9.83 13.88 6.36
CA ILE A 31 -11.12 13.32 5.95
C ILE A 31 -12.04 13.33 7.17
N THR A 32 -13.25 13.85 7.01
CA THR A 32 -14.25 13.93 8.08
C THR A 32 -15.45 13.04 7.76
N ARG A 33 -16.31 12.85 8.76
CA ARG A 33 -17.60 12.18 8.61
C ARG A 33 -18.73 13.19 8.75
N ASP A 34 -19.69 13.12 7.83
CA ASP A 34 -20.98 13.79 7.90
C ASP A 34 -22.09 12.75 7.70
N GLY A 35 -22.77 12.37 8.79
CA GLY A 35 -23.71 11.25 8.79
C GLY A 35 -23.05 9.94 8.33
N HIS A 36 -23.55 9.39 7.22
CA HIS A 36 -23.03 8.18 6.56
C HIS A 36 -22.03 8.46 5.43
N GLN A 37 -21.64 9.72 5.21
CA GLN A 37 -20.71 10.11 4.16
C GLN A 37 -19.33 10.45 4.74
N LEU A 38 -18.28 10.09 4.00
CA LEU A 38 -16.96 10.68 4.19
C LEU A 38 -16.86 11.97 3.38
N LYS A 39 -16.09 12.93 3.87
CA LYS A 39 -15.87 14.22 3.22
C LYS A 39 -14.39 14.57 3.16
N ASP A 40 -13.93 15.12 2.04
CA ASP A 40 -12.67 15.84 1.93
C ASP A 40 -13.01 17.33 1.70
N GLY A 41 -12.86 18.14 2.75
CA GLY A 41 -13.52 19.45 2.81
C GLY A 41 -15.04 19.28 2.70
N ASP A 42 -15.67 19.92 1.70
CA ASP A 42 -17.11 19.83 1.46
C ASP A 42 -17.50 18.70 0.47
N LYS A 43 -16.51 18.08 -0.18
CA LYS A 43 -16.75 17.09 -1.24
C LYS A 43 -16.95 15.71 -0.65
N VAL A 44 -17.94 14.98 -1.17
CA VAL A 44 -18.12 13.55 -0.85
C VAL A 44 -16.87 12.78 -1.25
N PHE A 45 -16.33 12.01 -0.31
CA PHE A 45 -15.17 11.16 -0.49
C PHE A 45 -15.61 9.69 -0.54
N ARG A 46 -15.48 9.06 -1.71
CA ARG A 46 -15.66 7.61 -1.88
C ARG A 46 -14.44 7.00 -2.53
N PHE A 47 -14.13 5.74 -2.27
CA PHE A 47 -12.90 5.12 -2.78
C PHE A 47 -13.10 3.63 -3.09
N ALA A 48 -12.42 3.14 -4.12
CA ALA A 48 -12.27 1.72 -4.38
C ALA A 48 -10.79 1.39 -4.52
N GLY A 49 -10.42 0.13 -4.32
CA GLY A 49 -9.02 -0.25 -4.40
C GLY A 49 -8.72 -1.73 -4.29
N ILE A 50 -7.43 -2.00 -4.23
CA ILE A 50 -6.84 -3.29 -3.87
C ILE A 50 -6.06 -3.05 -2.58
N HIS A 51 -6.46 -3.69 -1.48
CA HIS A 51 -5.81 -3.70 -0.18
C HIS A 51 -4.30 -3.86 -0.35
N ALA A 52 -3.51 -3.02 0.34
CA ALA A 52 -2.09 -2.88 0.09
C ALA A 52 -1.28 -3.29 1.34
N PRO A 53 -1.30 -4.58 1.72
CA PRO A 53 -0.84 -5.02 3.04
C PRO A 53 0.65 -4.77 3.26
N GLU A 54 1.45 -4.86 2.20
CA GLU A 54 2.92 -4.83 2.28
C GLU A 54 3.53 -3.44 2.05
N LEU A 55 2.73 -2.36 2.04
CA LEU A 55 3.27 -1.01 1.87
C LEU A 55 4.35 -0.62 2.90
N HIS A 56 4.39 -1.28 4.06
CA HIS A 56 5.35 -1.01 5.12
C HIS A 56 6.23 -2.21 5.52
N ARG A 57 5.93 -3.43 5.06
CA ARG A 57 6.68 -4.65 5.40
C ARG A 57 6.42 -5.73 4.35
N ILE A 58 7.48 -6.32 3.81
CA ILE A 58 7.41 -7.24 2.67
C ILE A 58 7.51 -8.68 3.15
N GLU A 59 6.64 -9.55 2.64
CA GLU A 59 6.83 -11.00 2.70
C GLU A 59 7.83 -11.44 1.62
N ASP A 60 8.98 -11.97 2.02
CA ASP A 60 10.00 -12.43 1.08
C ASP A 60 9.72 -13.85 0.59
N GLN A 61 8.68 -13.97 -0.26
CA GLN A 61 8.27 -15.23 -0.87
C GLN A 61 9.41 -15.94 -1.61
N ALA A 62 10.36 -15.20 -2.16
CA ALA A 62 11.48 -15.78 -2.90
C ALA A 62 12.42 -16.56 -1.98
N ARG A 63 12.68 -16.02 -0.78
CA ARG A 63 13.44 -16.72 0.28
C ARG A 63 12.62 -17.84 0.94
N GLY A 64 11.30 -17.72 0.93
CA GLY A 64 10.37 -18.74 1.42
C GLY A 64 10.13 -18.69 2.93
N LYS A 65 9.85 -19.85 3.53
CA LYS A 65 9.46 -19.97 4.95
C LYS A 65 10.68 -20.16 5.85
N CYS A 66 10.64 -19.55 7.03
CA CYS A 66 11.64 -19.81 8.06
C CYS A 66 11.46 -21.23 8.66
N PRO A 67 12.46 -22.12 8.60
CA PRO A 67 12.33 -23.47 9.15
C PRO A 67 12.32 -23.52 10.68
N GLN A 68 12.78 -22.46 11.35
CA GLN A 68 12.76 -22.34 12.81
C GLN A 68 11.39 -21.96 13.36
N ASP A 69 10.46 -21.47 12.53
CA ASP A 69 9.09 -21.16 12.96
C ASP A 69 8.20 -22.39 12.77
N PRO A 70 7.86 -23.15 13.84
CA PRO A 70 7.15 -24.43 13.72
C PRO A 70 5.70 -24.27 13.26
N ARG A 71 5.21 -23.02 13.19
CA ARG A 71 3.81 -22.76 12.89
C ARG A 71 3.51 -22.92 11.40
N GLY A 72 4.53 -23.12 10.55
CA GLY A 72 4.38 -23.40 9.11
C GLY A 72 3.96 -22.20 8.26
N TRP A 73 3.88 -21.04 8.89
CA TRP A 73 3.78 -19.68 8.36
C TRP A 73 4.84 -18.85 9.06
N GLY A 74 5.19 -17.69 8.51
CA GLY A 74 6.38 -16.98 8.95
C GLY A 74 7.43 -17.00 7.86
N GLN A 75 7.07 -16.33 6.76
CA GLN A 75 8.02 -16.02 5.70
C GLN A 75 9.19 -15.24 6.30
N TYR A 76 10.32 -15.26 5.61
CA TYR A 76 11.27 -14.18 5.84
C TYR A 76 10.60 -12.86 5.49
N PHE A 77 10.88 -11.83 6.27
CA PHE A 77 10.36 -10.49 6.02
C PHE A 77 11.53 -9.55 5.79
N LYS A 78 11.27 -8.50 5.03
CA LYS A 78 12.20 -7.40 4.87
C LYS A 78 11.48 -6.08 4.79
N TRP A 79 12.23 -5.03 5.01
CA TRP A 79 11.73 -3.68 4.86
C TRP A 79 11.85 -3.21 3.41
N PRO A 80 10.87 -2.45 2.90
CA PRO A 80 10.97 -1.87 1.57
C PRO A 80 12.12 -0.86 1.49
N THR A 81 12.75 -0.78 0.32
CA THR A 81 13.61 0.36 -0.03
C THR A 81 12.77 1.63 -0.22
N ALA A 82 13.41 2.80 -0.24
CA ALA A 82 12.70 4.06 -0.43
C ALA A 82 12.08 4.16 -1.82
N GLU A 83 12.81 3.69 -2.83
CA GLU A 83 12.38 3.69 -4.21
C GLU A 83 11.20 2.73 -4.44
N GLU A 84 11.23 1.54 -3.83
CA GLU A 84 10.09 0.61 -3.89
C GLU A 84 8.84 1.25 -3.29
N GLN A 85 8.91 1.77 -2.06
CA GLN A 85 7.72 2.30 -1.39
C GLN A 85 7.14 3.52 -2.12
N GLU A 86 7.98 4.40 -2.68
CA GLU A 86 7.53 5.52 -3.50
C GLU A 86 6.88 5.04 -4.80
N ASN A 87 7.50 4.08 -5.49
CA ASN A 87 6.97 3.47 -6.70
C ASN A 87 5.58 2.85 -6.50
N TRP A 88 5.36 2.18 -5.37
CA TRP A 88 4.09 1.52 -5.07
C TRP A 88 2.97 2.53 -4.81
N ILE A 89 3.27 3.58 -4.04
CA ILE A 89 2.33 4.66 -3.76
C ILE A 89 1.99 5.41 -5.06
N GLN A 90 2.98 5.67 -5.91
CA GLN A 90 2.75 6.25 -7.23
C GLN A 90 1.88 5.34 -8.11
N SER A 91 2.12 4.02 -8.08
CA SER A 91 1.30 3.05 -8.84
C SER A 91 -0.17 3.09 -8.41
N LEU A 92 -0.43 3.18 -7.10
CA LEU A 92 -1.78 3.34 -6.55
C LEU A 92 -2.42 4.66 -7.00
N VAL A 93 -1.74 5.79 -6.82
CA VAL A 93 -2.29 7.12 -7.15
C VAL A 93 -2.50 7.28 -8.65
N LEU A 94 -1.54 6.88 -9.49
CA LEU A 94 -1.64 6.99 -10.95
C LEU A 94 -2.69 6.07 -11.57
N THR A 95 -3.12 5.03 -10.85
CA THR A 95 -4.31 4.22 -11.20
C THR A 95 -5.61 4.75 -10.59
N GLY A 96 -5.57 5.88 -9.89
CA GLY A 96 -6.73 6.59 -9.35
C GLY A 96 -7.09 6.27 -7.90
N HIS A 97 -6.30 5.44 -7.20
CA HIS A 97 -6.60 5.05 -5.82
C HIS A 97 -6.45 6.26 -4.89
N LYS A 98 -7.47 6.54 -4.07
CA LYS A 98 -7.52 7.70 -3.16
C LYS A 98 -7.25 7.36 -1.69
N ALA A 99 -7.61 6.16 -1.24
CA ALA A 99 -7.41 5.73 0.15
C ALA A 99 -7.17 4.22 0.24
N MET A 100 -6.02 3.78 0.74
CA MET A 100 -5.71 2.34 0.88
C MET A 100 -5.60 1.92 2.34
N ARG A 101 -6.16 0.75 2.63
CA ARG A 101 -5.91 0.03 3.88
C ARG A 101 -4.63 -0.78 3.73
N VAL A 102 -3.74 -0.61 4.70
CA VAL A 102 -2.51 -1.41 4.83
C VAL A 102 -2.73 -2.52 5.85
N TYR A 103 -1.70 -3.31 6.14
CA TYR A 103 -1.81 -4.32 7.17
C TYR A 103 -1.45 -3.78 8.55
N VAL A 104 -1.51 -4.66 9.56
CA VAL A 104 -1.32 -4.29 10.96
C VAL A 104 0.15 -4.01 11.30
N LEU A 105 0.38 -3.36 12.45
CA LEU A 105 1.72 -3.33 13.05
C LEU A 105 2.12 -4.75 13.47
N SER A 106 3.28 -5.21 12.99
CA SER A 106 3.74 -6.54 13.37
C SER A 106 4.25 -6.60 14.82
N ILE A 107 3.94 -7.70 15.50
CA ILE A 107 4.30 -7.94 16.91
C ILE A 107 5.36 -9.02 17.00
N ALA A 108 6.40 -8.76 17.78
CA ALA A 108 7.52 -9.66 17.95
C ALA A 108 7.10 -11.03 18.48
N THR A 109 7.77 -12.06 17.98
CA THR A 109 7.61 -13.46 18.40
C THR A 109 8.96 -14.03 18.81
N GLU A 110 8.94 -15.11 19.59
CA GLU A 110 10.17 -15.80 20.05
C GLU A 110 11.05 -16.32 18.89
N TRP A 111 10.45 -16.52 17.71
CA TRP A 111 11.12 -17.05 16.51
C TRP A 111 11.83 -15.98 15.69
N ASP A 112 11.54 -14.69 15.93
CA ASP A 112 11.97 -13.62 15.05
C ASP A 112 13.50 -13.49 14.96
N GLN A 113 14.21 -13.67 16.07
CA GLN A 113 15.67 -13.65 16.05
C GLN A 113 16.25 -14.79 15.20
N ALA A 114 15.72 -16.01 15.35
CA ALA A 114 16.17 -17.19 14.60
C ALA A 114 15.80 -17.12 13.11
N CYS A 115 14.73 -16.39 12.80
CA CYS A 115 14.24 -16.15 11.44
C CYS A 115 14.71 -14.83 10.84
N GLU A 116 15.62 -14.10 11.49
CA GLU A 116 16.12 -12.78 11.03
C GLU A 116 14.99 -11.78 10.72
N ARG A 117 13.90 -11.83 11.49
CA ARG A 117 12.74 -10.95 11.29
C ARG A 117 12.81 -9.76 12.22
N GLU A 118 12.51 -8.60 11.69
CA GLU A 118 12.18 -7.43 12.47
C GLU A 118 10.67 -7.18 12.46
N THR A 119 10.19 -6.60 13.56
CA THR A 119 8.78 -6.28 13.80
C THR A 119 8.62 -4.86 14.32
N HIS A 120 7.41 -4.31 14.23
CA HIS A 120 7.12 -2.94 14.65
C HIS A 120 7.06 -2.82 16.18
N ILE A 121 6.56 -3.85 16.85
CA ILE A 121 6.34 -3.88 18.30
C ILE A 121 7.25 -4.92 18.94
N LEU A 122 8.14 -4.46 19.81
CA LEU A 122 9.05 -5.27 20.61
C LEU A 122 8.47 -5.57 21.99
N PRO A 123 8.90 -6.68 22.63
CA PRO A 123 8.52 -6.98 24.00
C PRO A 123 9.00 -5.88 24.97
N PRO A 124 8.35 -5.77 26.14
CA PRO A 124 8.84 -4.92 27.21
C PRO A 124 10.22 -5.39 27.68
N VAL A 125 11.02 -4.45 28.21
CA VAL A 125 12.36 -4.79 28.78
C VAL A 125 12.22 -5.56 30.09
N THR A 126 11.16 -5.28 30.84
CA THR A 126 10.83 -5.89 32.13
C THR A 126 9.46 -6.55 32.05
N GLN A 127 9.21 -7.57 32.86
CA GLN A 127 7.94 -8.32 32.85
C GLN A 127 6.69 -7.44 33.07
N ASP A 128 6.79 -6.38 33.88
CA ASP A 128 5.69 -5.43 34.13
C ASP A 128 5.78 -4.16 33.25
N GLY A 129 6.68 -4.15 32.26
CA GLY A 129 6.85 -3.03 31.34
C GLY A 129 5.80 -3.02 30.22
N MET A 130 5.82 -1.94 29.43
CA MET A 130 4.99 -1.80 28.23
C MET A 130 5.76 -2.20 26.97
N PRO A 131 5.09 -2.65 25.91
CA PRO A 131 5.73 -2.94 24.64
C PRO A 131 6.37 -1.67 24.09
N ARG A 132 7.36 -1.84 23.22
CA ARG A 132 8.14 -0.73 22.67
C ARG A 132 8.03 -0.69 21.17
N LEU A 133 8.05 0.50 20.60
CA LEU A 133 8.24 0.68 19.16
C LEU A 133 9.68 0.31 18.76
N ASN A 134 9.83 -0.43 17.68
CA ASN A 134 11.11 -0.66 17.03
C ASN A 134 11.44 0.51 16.10
N GLU A 135 12.42 1.34 16.47
CA GLU A 135 12.78 2.52 15.65
C GLU A 135 13.17 2.14 14.22
N ALA A 136 13.92 1.06 14.03
CA ALA A 136 14.34 0.60 12.71
C ALA A 136 13.16 0.23 11.80
N ALA A 137 12.11 -0.39 12.37
CA ALA A 137 10.89 -0.69 11.63
C ALA A 137 10.05 0.57 11.36
N LEU A 138 9.94 1.45 12.37
CA LEU A 138 9.03 2.58 12.33
C LEU A 138 9.50 3.69 11.38
N VAL A 139 10.79 3.80 11.05
CA VAL A 139 11.25 4.73 9.98
C VAL A 139 10.72 4.33 8.59
N HIS A 140 10.44 3.04 8.34
CA HIS A 140 9.78 2.61 7.11
C HIS A 140 8.29 2.94 7.09
N TYR A 141 7.66 2.94 8.27
CA TYR A 141 6.28 3.37 8.45
C TYR A 141 6.14 4.90 8.34
N ASP A 142 7.10 5.66 8.88
CA ASP A 142 7.22 7.11 8.72
C ASP A 142 7.27 7.48 7.23
N ARG A 143 8.13 6.78 6.47
CA ARG A 143 8.31 6.97 5.03
C ARG A 143 7.05 6.63 4.24
N MET A 144 6.32 5.58 4.61
CA MET A 144 5.02 5.26 4.00
C MET A 144 4.06 6.44 4.13
N ILE A 145 3.91 6.99 5.34
CA ILE A 145 3.00 8.10 5.62
C ILE A 145 3.45 9.37 4.90
N ALA A 146 4.74 9.67 4.92
CA ALA A 146 5.30 10.84 4.25
C ALA A 146 5.13 10.79 2.73
N LEU A 147 5.36 9.62 2.12
CA LEU A 147 5.16 9.41 0.68
C LEU A 147 3.67 9.44 0.31
N ALA A 148 2.81 8.90 1.17
CA ALA A 148 1.36 8.95 0.98
C ALA A 148 0.87 10.41 0.98
N ASP A 149 1.36 11.25 1.91
CA ASP A 149 1.12 12.70 1.91
C ASP A 149 1.70 13.38 0.67
N LYS A 150 2.92 13.03 0.25
CA LYS A 150 3.57 13.62 -0.93
C LYS A 150 2.79 13.37 -2.23
N HIS A 151 2.23 12.17 -2.38
CA HIS A 151 1.59 11.73 -3.63
C HIS A 151 0.06 11.77 -3.59
N GLY A 152 -0.55 12.12 -2.46
CA GLY A 152 -2.01 12.24 -2.35
C GLY A 152 -2.75 10.91 -2.14
N LEU A 153 -2.16 9.97 -1.40
CA LEU A 153 -2.81 8.74 -0.97
C LEU A 153 -3.23 8.82 0.51
N ARG A 154 -4.50 8.56 0.83
CA ARG A 154 -4.95 8.41 2.22
C ARG A 154 -4.69 6.99 2.72
N LEU A 155 -4.45 6.83 4.01
CA LEU A 155 -4.12 5.57 4.66
C LEU A 155 -5.16 5.19 5.71
N ILE A 156 -5.54 3.93 5.72
CA ILE A 156 -6.29 3.29 6.82
C ILE A 156 -5.31 2.35 7.53
N LEU A 157 -5.11 2.56 8.83
CA LEU A 157 -4.05 1.92 9.61
C LEU A 157 -4.63 1.07 10.75
N PRO A 158 -4.68 -0.26 10.61
CA PRO A 158 -5.04 -1.17 11.68
C PRO A 158 -3.90 -1.35 12.70
N PHE A 159 -4.22 -1.37 14.00
CA PHE A 159 -3.18 -1.50 15.02
C PHE A 159 -2.64 -2.92 15.20
N VAL A 160 -3.52 -3.92 15.20
CA VAL A 160 -3.18 -5.29 15.61
C VAL A 160 -4.02 -6.31 14.86
N ASP A 161 -3.49 -7.51 14.66
CA ASP A 161 -4.19 -8.60 13.99
C ASP A 161 -4.95 -9.50 14.98
N HIS A 162 -6.13 -9.96 14.57
CA HIS A 162 -6.80 -11.07 15.23
C HIS A 162 -6.04 -12.38 15.03
N TRP A 163 -5.48 -12.56 13.84
CA TRP A 163 -4.70 -13.73 13.48
C TRP A 163 -3.26 -13.57 13.92
N LYS A 164 -2.43 -14.51 13.44
CA LYS A 164 -1.04 -14.67 13.85
C LYS A 164 -0.05 -14.17 12.80
N TRP A 165 -0.49 -13.89 11.56
CA TRP A 165 0.39 -13.75 10.39
C TRP A 165 1.46 -12.66 10.54
N TRP A 166 1.11 -11.55 11.20
CA TRP A 166 2.02 -10.45 11.53
C TRP A 166 2.36 -10.42 13.02
N GLY A 167 2.36 -11.57 13.69
CA GLY A 167 2.10 -11.63 15.11
C GLY A 167 0.61 -11.35 15.35
N GLY A 168 0.26 -10.62 16.40
CA GLY A 168 -1.12 -10.20 16.65
C GLY A 168 -1.48 -10.32 18.12
N ARG A 169 -2.77 -10.40 18.41
CA ARG A 169 -3.26 -10.46 19.80
C ARG A 169 -2.63 -11.60 20.61
N LYS A 170 -2.37 -12.74 19.97
CA LYS A 170 -1.74 -13.90 20.61
C LYS A 170 -0.32 -13.60 21.05
N ASP A 171 0.50 -13.07 20.14
CA ASP A 171 1.91 -12.77 20.42
C ASP A 171 2.04 -11.58 21.37
N LEU A 172 1.09 -10.63 21.35
CA LEU A 172 1.02 -9.58 22.37
C LEU A 172 0.72 -10.13 23.76
N ALA A 173 -0.23 -11.07 23.88
CA ALA A 173 -0.56 -11.71 25.14
C ALA A 173 0.59 -12.55 25.70
N ALA A 174 1.38 -13.17 24.80
CA ALA A 174 2.55 -13.95 25.16
C ALA A 174 3.63 -13.13 25.89
N PHE A 175 3.73 -11.81 25.67
CA PHE A 175 4.65 -10.94 26.44
C PHE A 175 4.35 -10.94 27.94
N TYR A 176 3.11 -11.24 28.33
CA TYR A 176 2.63 -11.19 29.70
C TYR A 176 2.27 -12.56 30.27
N GLY A 177 2.44 -13.64 29.50
CA GLY A 177 1.98 -14.98 29.87
C GLY A 177 0.46 -15.09 29.98
N GLU A 178 -0.28 -14.24 29.26
CA GLU A 178 -1.73 -14.20 29.22
C GLU A 178 -2.28 -15.00 28.01
N HIS A 179 -3.57 -15.33 28.05
CA HIS A 179 -4.26 -15.99 26.94
C HIS A 179 -4.58 -14.98 25.83
N GLU A 180 -4.65 -15.42 24.58
CA GLU A 180 -4.91 -14.54 23.43
C GLU A 180 -6.25 -13.79 23.50
N ASP A 181 -7.21 -14.31 24.26
CA ASP A 181 -8.53 -13.70 24.47
C ASP A 181 -8.52 -12.62 25.55
N ASP A 182 -7.50 -12.58 26.43
CA ASP A 182 -7.31 -11.53 27.43
C ASP A 182 -7.10 -10.16 26.75
N PHE A 183 -6.75 -10.14 25.47
CA PHE A 183 -6.79 -8.95 24.62
C PHE A 183 -8.12 -8.21 24.66
N TYR A 184 -9.26 -8.92 24.81
CA TYR A 184 -10.59 -8.31 24.90
C TYR A 184 -11.03 -8.00 26.34
N ASP A 185 -10.31 -8.47 27.34
CA ASP A 185 -10.54 -8.12 28.74
C ASP A 185 -9.91 -6.77 29.05
N THR A 186 -10.76 -5.76 29.27
CA THR A 186 -10.31 -4.39 29.55
C THR A 186 -9.55 -4.19 30.87
N SER A 187 -9.40 -5.25 31.67
CA SER A 187 -8.63 -5.30 32.91
C SER A 187 -7.29 -6.06 32.81
N SER A 188 -7.01 -6.72 31.68
CA SER A 188 -5.80 -7.53 31.48
C SER A 188 -4.54 -6.68 31.25
N LYS A 189 -3.36 -7.29 31.43
CA LYS A 189 -2.08 -6.66 31.06
C LYS A 189 -1.96 -6.50 29.54
N THR A 190 -2.47 -7.47 28.76
CA THR A 190 -2.48 -7.46 27.30
C THR A 190 -3.26 -6.27 26.76
N TYR A 191 -4.44 -5.98 27.31
CA TYR A 191 -5.22 -4.82 26.90
C TYR A 191 -4.53 -3.51 27.29
N ALA A 192 -3.93 -3.43 28.49
CA ALA A 192 -3.14 -2.26 28.88
C ALA A 192 -1.94 -2.02 27.95
N ALA A 193 -1.27 -3.09 27.52
CA ALA A 193 -0.19 -3.07 26.55
C ALA A 193 -0.66 -2.58 25.17
N TYR A 194 -1.82 -3.05 24.70
CA TYR A 194 -2.44 -2.57 23.48
C TYR A 194 -2.80 -1.07 23.56
N GLN A 195 -3.35 -0.61 24.67
CA GLN A 195 -3.59 0.83 24.91
C GLN A 195 -2.28 1.65 24.89
N SER A 196 -1.19 1.08 25.40
CA SER A 196 0.14 1.71 25.33
C SER A 196 0.64 1.83 23.89
N ILE A 197 0.46 0.79 23.07
CA ILE A 197 0.82 0.82 21.64
C ILE A 197 0.06 1.94 20.92
N ILE A 198 -1.27 2.04 21.11
CA ILE A 198 -2.08 3.12 20.52
C ILE A 198 -1.49 4.50 20.88
N LYS A 199 -1.20 4.73 22.16
CA LYS A 199 -0.64 6.01 22.63
C LYS A 199 0.73 6.28 22.02
N GLN A 200 1.62 5.29 21.97
CA GLN A 200 2.96 5.44 21.40
C GLN A 200 2.90 5.76 19.91
N VAL A 201 2.12 5.01 19.13
CA VAL A 201 2.01 5.16 17.68
C VAL A 201 1.39 6.50 17.31
N THR A 202 0.25 6.86 17.91
CA THR A 202 -0.44 8.13 17.61
C THR A 202 0.39 9.36 18.00
N ASN A 203 1.26 9.26 19.01
CA ASN A 203 2.15 10.33 19.44
C ASN A 203 3.55 10.28 18.81
N ARG A 204 3.88 9.25 18.02
CA ARG A 204 5.15 9.16 17.32
C ARG A 204 5.29 10.38 16.39
N THR A 205 6.46 11.01 16.42
CA THR A 205 6.83 12.04 15.45
C THR A 205 7.47 11.35 14.24
N ASN A 206 6.88 11.55 13.08
CA ASN A 206 7.40 11.06 11.81
C ASN A 206 8.76 11.70 11.54
N THR A 207 9.78 10.87 11.32
CA THR A 207 11.17 11.32 11.11
C THR A 207 11.39 12.12 9.83
N ILE A 208 10.45 12.10 8.88
CA ILE A 208 10.54 12.80 7.59
C ILE A 208 9.71 14.09 7.60
N THR A 209 8.45 14.01 8.06
CA THR A 209 7.54 15.19 8.04
C THR A 209 7.69 16.08 9.28
N GLY A 210 8.26 15.55 10.36
CA GLY A 210 8.36 16.23 11.66
C GLY A 210 7.03 16.35 12.41
N ARG A 211 5.93 15.78 11.90
CA ARG A 211 4.61 15.82 12.53
C ARG A 211 4.37 14.58 13.38
N LYS A 212 3.53 14.70 14.40
CA LYS A 212 3.01 13.50 15.07
C LYS A 212 2.05 12.77 14.15
N TYR A 213 1.97 11.46 14.25
CA TYR A 213 1.03 10.65 13.45
C TYR A 213 -0.42 11.12 13.59
N ARG A 214 -0.84 11.54 14.78
CA ARG A 214 -2.17 12.13 14.99
C ARG A 214 -2.44 13.43 14.21
N ASP A 215 -1.38 14.09 13.75
CA ASP A 215 -1.41 15.33 12.99
C ASP A 215 -1.15 15.08 11.48
N GLU A 216 -0.95 13.82 11.08
CA GLU A 216 -0.75 13.42 9.69
C GLU A 216 -2.08 13.29 8.96
N LYS A 217 -2.35 14.22 8.05
CA LYS A 217 -3.56 14.19 7.21
C LYS A 217 -3.60 13.00 6.27
N ALA A 218 -2.46 12.46 5.87
CA ALA A 218 -2.41 11.25 5.05
C ALA A 218 -3.06 10.05 5.77
N ILE A 219 -3.08 10.01 7.10
CA ILE A 219 -3.80 8.99 7.85
C ILE A 219 -5.27 9.41 7.92
N MET A 220 -6.13 8.73 7.18
CA MET A 220 -7.58 8.97 7.18
C MET A 220 -8.24 8.35 8.41
N ALA A 221 -7.89 7.12 8.72
CA ALA A 221 -8.55 6.38 9.80
C ALA A 221 -7.60 5.43 10.52
N TRP A 222 -7.84 5.30 11.82
CA TRP A 222 -7.31 4.24 12.66
C TRP A 222 -8.35 3.13 12.80
N GLU A 223 -7.90 1.89 12.67
CA GLU A 223 -8.74 0.72 12.89
C GLU A 223 -8.26 -0.01 14.15
N THR A 224 -9.19 -0.35 15.03
CA THR A 224 -8.87 -1.03 16.30
C THR A 224 -8.00 -2.28 16.04
N GLY A 225 -8.30 -3.01 14.98
CA GLY A 225 -7.45 -4.08 14.49
C GLY A 225 -8.11 -4.81 13.33
N ASN A 226 -7.36 -5.73 12.73
CA ASN A 226 -7.83 -6.57 11.66
C ASN A 226 -8.70 -7.72 12.21
N GLU A 227 -9.93 -7.85 11.73
CA GLU A 227 -10.80 -9.01 11.95
C GLU A 227 -11.05 -9.40 13.42
N LEU A 228 -11.23 -8.41 14.31
CA LEU A 228 -11.43 -8.60 15.75
C LEU A 228 -12.83 -9.16 16.11
N LYS A 229 -13.16 -10.39 15.68
CA LYS A 229 -14.50 -11.00 15.80
C LYS A 229 -15.06 -11.16 17.22
N MET A 230 -14.19 -11.19 18.23
CA MET A 230 -14.58 -11.33 19.65
C MET A 230 -14.78 -9.99 20.36
N SER A 231 -14.82 -8.89 19.60
CA SER A 231 -15.03 -7.54 20.13
C SER A 231 -16.30 -7.45 20.99
N THR A 232 -16.11 -6.98 22.23
CA THR A 232 -17.19 -6.66 23.18
C THR A 232 -17.47 -5.16 23.18
N GLN A 233 -18.65 -4.75 23.68
CA GLN A 233 -18.97 -3.34 23.83
C GLN A 233 -17.95 -2.60 24.69
N ALA A 234 -17.51 -3.20 25.81
CA ALA A 234 -16.52 -2.60 26.69
C ALA A 234 -15.17 -2.39 25.99
N PHE A 235 -14.70 -3.39 25.24
CA PHE A 235 -13.47 -3.30 24.46
C PHE A 235 -13.54 -2.20 23.40
N VAL A 236 -14.59 -2.19 22.55
CA VAL A 236 -14.71 -1.20 21.47
C VAL A 236 -14.87 0.20 22.03
N SER A 237 -15.74 0.39 23.02
CA SER A 237 -16.00 1.73 23.60
C SER A 237 -14.74 2.34 24.21
N LYS A 238 -14.00 1.55 25.01
CA LYS A 238 -12.78 2.03 25.67
C LYS A 238 -11.63 2.27 24.68
N THR A 239 -11.52 1.44 23.65
CA THR A 239 -10.49 1.57 22.62
C THR A 239 -10.77 2.75 21.69
N ALA A 240 -12.00 2.88 21.17
CA ALA A 240 -12.38 3.98 20.29
C ALA A 240 -12.27 5.34 21.00
N ALA A 241 -12.72 5.42 22.26
CA ALA A 241 -12.55 6.63 23.08
C ALA A 241 -11.06 6.98 23.31
N LEU A 242 -10.21 5.98 23.54
CA LEU A 242 -8.77 6.21 23.64
C LEU A 242 -8.21 6.78 22.33
N ILE A 243 -8.50 6.15 21.18
CA ILE A 243 -8.01 6.62 19.88
C ILE A 243 -8.47 8.06 19.62
N LYS A 244 -9.76 8.37 19.83
CA LYS A 244 -10.28 9.74 19.69
C LYS A 244 -9.62 10.74 20.63
N SER A 245 -9.28 10.35 21.86
CA SER A 245 -8.54 11.22 22.77
C SER A 245 -7.11 11.53 22.31
N GLN A 246 -6.48 10.59 21.59
CA GLN A 246 -5.10 10.74 21.10
C GLN A 246 -5.05 11.43 19.74
N ALA A 247 -6.02 11.16 18.87
CA ALA A 247 -6.08 11.59 17.48
C ALA A 247 -7.49 12.12 17.11
N PRO A 248 -7.89 13.29 17.64
CA PRO A 248 -9.28 13.76 17.56
C PRO A 248 -9.76 14.09 16.14
N HIS A 249 -8.85 14.35 15.21
CA HIS A 249 -9.17 14.71 13.82
C HIS A 249 -9.24 13.52 12.85
N GLN A 250 -8.79 12.33 13.29
CA GLN A 250 -8.77 11.13 12.46
C GLN A 250 -9.98 10.24 12.78
N LEU A 251 -10.42 9.48 11.78
CA LEU A 251 -11.58 8.61 11.90
C LEU A 251 -11.23 7.31 12.63
N VAL A 252 -12.22 6.68 13.25
CA VAL A 252 -12.08 5.39 13.95
C VAL A 252 -12.98 4.33 13.33
N ILE A 253 -12.38 3.18 13.01
CA ILE A 253 -13.03 1.98 12.50
C ILE A 253 -13.04 0.92 13.60
N ASP A 254 -14.17 0.26 13.82
CA ASP A 254 -14.34 -0.70 14.93
C ASP A 254 -13.59 -2.03 14.75
N GLY A 255 -13.13 -2.35 13.54
CA GLY A 255 -12.24 -3.48 13.23
C GLY A 255 -12.88 -4.87 13.32
N THR A 256 -14.21 -4.95 13.47
CA THR A 256 -14.93 -6.23 13.47
C THR A 256 -15.17 -6.70 12.02
N TYR A 257 -15.32 -8.01 11.84
CA TYR A 257 -15.77 -8.61 10.58
C TYR A 257 -16.89 -9.64 10.83
N LEU A 258 -17.62 -10.00 9.76
CA LEU A 258 -18.78 -10.91 9.70
C LEU A 258 -20.09 -10.41 10.32
N LYS A 259 -20.07 -9.30 11.06
CA LYS A 259 -21.26 -8.73 11.69
C LYS A 259 -21.14 -7.22 11.84
N VAL A 260 -22.29 -6.56 11.86
CA VAL A 260 -22.45 -5.18 12.32
C VAL A 260 -22.84 -5.24 13.80
N ASN A 261 -22.06 -4.62 14.67
CA ASN A 261 -22.36 -4.59 16.10
C ASN A 261 -23.27 -3.40 16.45
N ASP A 262 -24.40 -3.64 17.13
CA ASP A 262 -25.34 -2.58 17.53
C ASP A 262 -24.69 -1.51 18.44
N PHE A 263 -23.76 -1.94 19.30
CA PHE A 263 -23.02 -1.01 20.17
C PHE A 263 -22.06 -0.11 19.37
N SER A 264 -21.49 -0.58 18.25
CA SER A 264 -20.66 0.26 17.37
C SER A 264 -21.50 1.33 16.66
N LEU A 265 -22.78 1.04 16.36
CA LEU A 265 -23.69 1.99 15.73
C LEU A 265 -24.10 3.15 16.64
N THR A 266 -23.98 2.97 17.97
CA THR A 266 -24.39 3.97 18.97
C THR A 266 -23.22 4.63 19.69
N ASP A 267 -22.01 4.06 19.61
CA ASP A 267 -20.81 4.67 20.18
C ASP A 267 -20.42 5.97 19.44
N PRO A 268 -20.32 7.12 20.13
CA PRO A 268 -19.96 8.39 19.50
C PRO A 268 -18.51 8.43 18.97
N ASN A 269 -17.64 7.55 19.44
CA ASN A 269 -16.22 7.51 19.06
C ASN A 269 -15.96 6.63 17.83
N VAL A 270 -16.92 5.81 17.41
CA VAL A 270 -16.82 5.01 16.18
C VAL A 270 -17.37 5.81 15.00
N ASP A 271 -16.54 6.00 13.98
CA ASP A 271 -16.91 6.75 12.79
C ASP A 271 -17.48 5.85 11.69
N ILE A 272 -16.83 4.71 11.50
CA ILE A 272 -16.97 3.83 10.34
C ILE A 272 -17.20 2.39 10.80
N ILE A 273 -18.08 1.69 10.10
CA ILE A 273 -18.29 0.24 10.19
C ILE A 273 -17.68 -0.42 8.96
N THR A 274 -16.94 -1.50 9.18
CA THR A 274 -16.37 -2.33 8.12
C THR A 274 -16.90 -3.75 8.17
N ASN A 275 -16.83 -4.45 7.05
CA ASN A 275 -17.03 -5.89 6.98
C ASN A 275 -16.13 -6.50 5.92
N HIS A 276 -15.80 -7.79 6.06
CA HIS A 276 -14.92 -8.52 5.15
C HIS A 276 -15.67 -9.69 4.50
N PHE A 277 -15.55 -9.83 3.18
CA PHE A 277 -16.31 -10.83 2.42
C PHE A 277 -15.42 -11.89 1.79
N TYR A 278 -15.63 -13.13 2.20
CA TYR A 278 -14.91 -14.28 1.65
C TYR A 278 -15.86 -15.45 1.44
N THR A 279 -15.63 -16.21 0.36
CA THR A 279 -16.53 -17.31 -0.05
C THR A 279 -16.68 -18.35 1.05
N VAL A 280 -15.62 -18.59 1.83
CA VAL A 280 -15.62 -19.51 2.98
C VAL A 280 -16.61 -19.12 4.08
N ASN A 281 -16.99 -17.85 4.15
CA ASN A 281 -17.95 -17.31 5.13
C ASN A 281 -19.37 -17.22 4.57
N GLY A 282 -19.61 -17.62 3.31
CA GLY A 282 -20.92 -17.55 2.65
C GLY A 282 -21.42 -16.13 2.38
N ASN A 283 -20.56 -15.10 2.51
CA ASN A 283 -20.95 -13.69 2.44
C ASN A 283 -20.34 -12.93 1.24
N ASN A 284 -19.56 -13.61 0.39
CA ASN A 284 -18.93 -12.99 -0.80
C ASN A 284 -19.91 -12.82 -1.96
N ASN A 285 -20.87 -11.91 -1.79
CA ASN A 285 -21.92 -11.64 -2.75
C ASN A 285 -22.51 -10.22 -2.63
N PRO A 286 -23.12 -9.68 -3.70
CA PRO A 286 -23.76 -8.35 -3.71
C PRO A 286 -24.86 -8.14 -2.66
N GLN A 287 -25.55 -9.20 -2.23
CA GLN A 287 -26.66 -9.11 -1.28
C GLN A 287 -26.16 -8.78 0.12
N GLN A 288 -24.93 -9.18 0.45
CA GLN A 288 -24.31 -8.81 1.73
C GLN A 288 -24.10 -7.30 1.86
N VAL A 289 -23.79 -6.58 0.76
CA VAL A 289 -23.70 -5.11 0.75
C VAL A 289 -25.01 -4.48 1.20
N MET A 290 -26.14 -4.87 0.60
CA MET A 290 -27.47 -4.38 0.97
C MET A 290 -27.83 -4.75 2.42
N LYS A 291 -27.45 -5.95 2.86
CA LYS A 291 -27.69 -6.41 4.23
C LYS A 291 -26.97 -5.52 5.24
N ASP A 292 -25.71 -5.20 4.99
CA ASP A 292 -24.90 -4.33 5.86
C ASP A 292 -25.44 -2.89 5.83
N LEU A 293 -25.76 -2.35 4.65
CA LEU A 293 -26.38 -1.02 4.52
C LEU A 293 -27.67 -0.90 5.32
N LYS A 294 -28.53 -1.93 5.29
CA LYS A 294 -29.78 -1.97 6.08
C LYS A 294 -29.53 -2.10 7.58
N ALA A 295 -28.53 -2.88 7.99
CA ALA A 295 -28.19 -3.03 9.40
C ALA A 295 -27.65 -1.71 9.99
N ILE A 296 -26.86 -0.97 9.20
CA ILE A 296 -26.25 0.30 9.61
C ILE A 296 -27.27 1.45 9.54
N ASP A 297 -28.20 1.39 8.59
CA ASP A 297 -29.32 2.35 8.43
C ASP A 297 -28.86 3.82 8.43
N GLY A 298 -27.76 4.09 7.71
CA GLY A 298 -27.21 5.45 7.58
C GLY A 298 -26.66 6.09 8.87
N LYS A 299 -26.56 5.34 9.98
CA LYS A 299 -26.07 5.86 11.27
C LYS A 299 -24.56 6.11 11.29
N LYS A 300 -23.83 5.37 10.47
CA LYS A 300 -22.36 5.38 10.36
C LYS A 300 -21.96 5.30 8.89
N VAL A 301 -20.72 5.68 8.60
CA VAL A 301 -20.10 5.36 7.31
C VAL A 301 -19.90 3.84 7.22
N TYR A 302 -20.06 3.29 6.03
CA TYR A 302 -19.83 1.88 5.73
C TYR A 302 -18.83 1.72 4.60
N PHE A 303 -17.88 0.78 4.71
CA PHE A 303 -17.12 0.30 3.56
C PHE A 303 -16.74 -1.18 3.70
N ILE A 304 -16.46 -1.84 2.58
CA ILE A 304 -16.01 -3.23 2.56
C ILE A 304 -14.49 -3.24 2.73
N GLY A 305 -14.03 -3.69 3.91
CA GLY A 305 -12.63 -3.62 4.33
C GLY A 305 -11.72 -4.55 3.55
N GLU A 306 -12.22 -5.74 3.23
CA GLU A 306 -11.56 -6.75 2.43
C GLU A 306 -12.62 -7.61 1.72
N PHE A 307 -12.36 -7.98 0.48
CA PHE A 307 -13.06 -9.06 -0.20
C PHE A 307 -12.20 -9.64 -1.31
N GLY A 308 -12.31 -10.94 -1.58
CA GLY A 308 -11.40 -11.54 -2.55
C GLY A 308 -11.55 -13.05 -2.71
N LEU A 309 -10.50 -13.65 -3.30
CA LEU A 309 -10.35 -15.09 -3.48
C LEU A 309 -11.49 -15.73 -4.29
N ALA A 310 -11.93 -15.04 -5.33
CA ALA A 310 -12.94 -15.49 -6.28
C ALA A 310 -12.70 -14.89 -7.66
N SER A 311 -13.51 -15.30 -8.65
CA SER A 311 -13.38 -14.80 -10.01
C SER A 311 -13.64 -13.29 -10.13
N ALA A 312 -13.03 -12.67 -11.14
CA ALA A 312 -13.17 -11.25 -11.45
C ALA A 312 -14.64 -10.87 -11.65
N LYS A 313 -15.44 -11.76 -12.24
CA LYS A 313 -16.88 -11.55 -12.39
C LYS A 313 -17.61 -11.41 -11.05
N LEU A 314 -17.36 -12.31 -10.09
CA LEU A 314 -18.03 -12.25 -8.78
C LEU A 314 -17.55 -11.04 -8.00
N LEU A 315 -16.24 -10.84 -7.94
CA LEU A 315 -15.60 -9.73 -7.26
C LEU A 315 -16.07 -8.38 -7.82
N ASN A 316 -16.15 -8.23 -9.14
CA ASN A 316 -16.73 -7.04 -9.75
C ASN A 316 -18.21 -6.85 -9.39
N SER A 317 -19.01 -7.92 -9.27
CA SER A 317 -20.42 -7.77 -8.87
C SER A 317 -20.58 -7.19 -7.44
N VAL A 318 -19.69 -7.56 -6.52
CA VAL A 318 -19.64 -7.00 -5.16
C VAL A 318 -19.16 -5.55 -5.21
N MET A 319 -18.13 -5.25 -6.01
CA MET A 319 -17.64 -3.89 -6.20
C MET A 319 -18.74 -2.97 -6.77
N GLN A 320 -19.45 -3.40 -7.80
CA GLN A 320 -20.55 -2.64 -8.40
C GLN A 320 -21.74 -2.48 -7.43
N ALA A 321 -21.98 -3.46 -6.55
CA ALA A 321 -22.92 -3.29 -5.46
C ALA A 321 -22.48 -2.19 -4.47
N ALA A 322 -21.20 -2.13 -4.11
CA ALA A 322 -20.67 -1.05 -3.28
C ALA A 322 -20.77 0.32 -3.96
N VAL A 323 -20.58 0.38 -5.29
CA VAL A 323 -20.72 1.62 -6.07
C VAL A 323 -22.18 2.11 -6.10
N HIS A 324 -23.13 1.22 -6.37
CA HIS A 324 -24.48 1.60 -6.81
C HIS A 324 -25.61 1.32 -5.82
N GLN A 325 -25.49 0.35 -4.92
CA GLN A 325 -26.57 0.07 -3.97
C GLN A 325 -26.69 1.20 -2.95
N GLU A 326 -27.93 1.49 -2.58
CA GLU A 326 -28.28 2.54 -1.64
C GLU A 326 -29.38 2.05 -0.70
N HIS A 327 -29.31 2.48 0.56
CA HIS A 327 -30.39 2.37 1.52
C HIS A 327 -30.55 3.69 2.28
N ASN A 328 -31.72 4.32 2.17
CA ASN A 328 -32.03 5.60 2.84
C ASN A 328 -30.99 6.70 2.56
N GLY A 329 -30.53 6.84 1.32
CA GLY A 329 -29.47 7.79 0.93
C GLY A 329 -28.04 7.30 1.20
N ALA A 330 -27.86 6.25 2.01
CA ALA A 330 -26.54 5.73 2.35
C ALA A 330 -26.05 4.70 1.32
N GLN A 331 -24.80 4.87 0.90
CA GLN A 331 -24.06 3.92 0.06
C GLN A 331 -22.76 3.52 0.75
N ALA A 332 -22.10 2.46 0.28
CA ALA A 332 -20.75 2.18 0.73
C ALA A 332 -19.82 3.34 0.31
N ALA A 333 -19.08 3.87 1.27
CA ALA A 333 -18.03 4.87 1.05
C ALA A 333 -16.81 4.26 0.37
N GLY A 334 -16.62 2.94 0.48
CA GLY A 334 -15.62 2.26 -0.34
C GLY A 334 -15.65 0.74 -0.32
N ALA A 335 -14.70 0.15 -1.04
CA ALA A 335 -14.52 -1.29 -1.13
C ALA A 335 -13.08 -1.64 -1.58
N LEU A 336 -12.43 -2.59 -0.89
CA LEU A 336 -11.03 -2.97 -1.14
C LEU A 336 -10.87 -4.47 -1.43
N PHE A 337 -10.32 -4.83 -2.59
CA PHE A 337 -9.97 -6.22 -2.92
C PHE A 337 -8.72 -6.71 -2.18
N TRP A 338 -8.66 -7.97 -1.80
CA TRP A 338 -7.43 -8.58 -1.27
C TRP A 338 -6.64 -9.31 -2.39
N GLY A 339 -5.39 -8.98 -2.72
CA GLY A 339 -4.53 -7.87 -2.23
C GLY A 339 -3.38 -7.54 -3.20
N TYR A 340 -2.80 -6.33 -3.07
CA TYR A 340 -1.80 -5.72 -3.95
C TYR A 340 -0.37 -6.05 -3.54
N ARG A 341 0.53 -6.19 -4.52
CA ARG A 341 1.99 -6.22 -4.33
C ARG A 341 2.68 -5.31 -5.33
N GLY A 342 3.75 -4.65 -4.89
CA GLY A 342 4.47 -3.68 -5.70
C GLY A 342 5.71 -4.25 -6.40
N HIS A 343 6.34 -3.45 -7.25
CA HIS A 343 7.61 -3.78 -7.90
C HIS A 343 8.72 -4.08 -6.88
N ARG A 344 9.64 -4.97 -7.25
CA ARG A 344 10.89 -5.18 -6.52
C ARG A 344 11.93 -4.15 -6.97
N HIS A 345 12.89 -3.89 -6.09
CA HIS A 345 14.00 -2.97 -6.35
C HIS A 345 14.79 -3.32 -7.64
N ASP A 346 14.95 -4.63 -7.91
CA ASP A 346 15.84 -5.16 -8.95
C ASP A 346 15.09 -5.89 -10.09
N GLY A 347 13.78 -5.70 -10.19
CA GLY A 347 12.98 -6.23 -11.30
C GLY A 347 11.92 -7.20 -10.85
N GLY A 348 10.84 -7.22 -11.61
CA GLY A 348 9.66 -8.01 -11.29
C GLY A 348 8.83 -7.39 -10.19
N TYR A 349 7.80 -8.12 -9.76
CA TYR A 349 6.96 -7.75 -8.64
C TYR A 349 7.16 -8.68 -7.45
N TYR A 350 6.89 -8.17 -6.25
CA TYR A 350 6.55 -9.04 -5.14
C TYR A 350 5.24 -9.77 -5.48
N TRP A 351 5.06 -10.96 -4.93
CA TRP A 351 3.88 -11.76 -5.17
C TRP A 351 3.48 -12.44 -3.86
N HIS A 352 2.28 -13.01 -3.84
CA HIS A 352 1.83 -13.88 -2.77
C HIS A 352 0.87 -14.87 -3.40
N GLN A 353 0.95 -16.15 -3.04
CA GLN A 353 -0.03 -17.14 -3.48
C GLN A 353 -0.86 -17.60 -2.29
N GLU A 354 -2.16 -17.36 -2.41
CA GLU A 354 -3.15 -17.78 -1.45
C GLU A 354 -3.34 -19.29 -1.51
N TYR A 355 -3.74 -19.90 -0.39
CA TYR A 355 -4.03 -21.34 -0.35
C TYR A 355 -5.13 -21.77 -1.33
N THR A 356 -5.95 -20.82 -1.79
CA THR A 356 -7.00 -21.01 -2.81
C THR A 356 -6.45 -21.03 -4.24
N GLY A 357 -5.16 -20.77 -4.44
CA GLY A 357 -4.49 -20.73 -5.74
C GLY A 357 -4.45 -19.34 -6.39
N HIS A 358 -5.20 -18.37 -5.88
CA HIS A 358 -5.16 -16.98 -6.35
C HIS A 358 -3.83 -16.32 -5.97
N TYR A 359 -3.31 -15.51 -6.88
CA TYR A 359 -2.13 -14.69 -6.62
C TYR A 359 -2.54 -13.27 -6.22
N ALA A 360 -1.64 -12.58 -5.52
CA ALA A 360 -1.73 -11.14 -5.37
C ALA A 360 -1.73 -10.43 -6.73
N TYR A 361 -2.27 -9.20 -6.72
CA TYR A 361 -2.45 -8.39 -7.91
C TYR A 361 -1.40 -7.29 -8.02
N HIS A 362 -1.01 -7.00 -9.24
CA HIS A 362 -0.11 -5.91 -9.62
C HIS A 362 -0.90 -4.78 -10.28
N LEU A 363 -0.37 -3.56 -10.23
CA LEU A 363 -0.96 -2.39 -10.88
C LEU A 363 -0.05 -1.92 -12.01
N PRO A 364 -0.55 -1.81 -13.25
CA PRO A 364 -1.95 -1.86 -13.68
C PRO A 364 -2.38 -3.27 -14.15
N GLY A 365 -1.64 -4.29 -13.76
CA GLY A 365 -1.84 -5.69 -14.14
C GLY A 365 -1.07 -6.09 -15.40
N ALA A 366 -0.77 -7.37 -15.51
CA ALA A 366 -0.01 -7.96 -16.61
C ALA A 366 -0.81 -9.03 -17.35
N ALA A 367 -0.71 -9.03 -18.68
CA ALA A 367 -1.47 -9.95 -19.53
C ALA A 367 -1.11 -11.42 -19.31
N GLU A 368 0.14 -11.70 -18.93
CA GLU A 368 0.61 -13.05 -18.63
C GLU A 368 -0.04 -13.66 -17.37
N ASN A 369 -0.57 -12.83 -16.48
CA ASN A 369 -1.31 -13.25 -15.28
C ASN A 369 -2.78 -13.56 -15.58
N TYR A 370 -3.12 -13.97 -16.80
CA TYR A 370 -4.49 -14.21 -17.26
C TYR A 370 -5.26 -15.23 -16.40
N ARG A 371 -4.56 -16.24 -15.84
CA ARG A 371 -5.18 -17.24 -14.94
C ARG A 371 -5.63 -16.63 -13.61
N ASN A 372 -5.00 -15.53 -13.20
CA ASN A 372 -5.38 -14.76 -12.02
C ASN A 372 -6.40 -13.64 -12.36
N GLU A 373 -6.80 -13.51 -13.63
CA GLU A 373 -7.71 -12.46 -14.13
C GLU A 373 -7.24 -11.03 -13.78
N GLU A 374 -5.95 -10.81 -13.63
CA GLU A 374 -5.39 -9.61 -13.00
C GLU A 374 -5.77 -8.30 -13.69
N MET A 375 -5.70 -8.25 -15.02
CA MET A 375 -6.12 -7.04 -15.76
C MET A 375 -7.61 -6.75 -15.56
N ALA A 376 -8.46 -7.78 -15.56
CA ALA A 376 -9.90 -7.61 -15.33
C ALA A 376 -10.20 -7.12 -13.90
N MET A 377 -9.43 -7.59 -12.91
CA MET A 377 -9.50 -7.09 -11.53
C MET A 377 -9.08 -5.62 -11.46
N SER A 378 -7.92 -5.27 -12.02
CA SER A 378 -7.39 -3.90 -12.00
C SER A 378 -8.33 -2.92 -12.71
N ASP A 379 -8.82 -3.27 -13.89
CA ASP A 379 -9.74 -2.42 -14.65
C ASP A 379 -11.12 -2.30 -13.97
N GLY A 380 -11.61 -3.36 -13.33
CA GLY A 380 -12.83 -3.32 -12.53
C GLY A 380 -12.73 -2.34 -11.35
N VAL A 381 -11.59 -2.31 -10.65
CA VAL A 381 -11.31 -1.32 -9.59
C VAL A 381 -11.29 0.08 -10.17
N ARG A 382 -10.54 0.31 -11.25
CA ARG A 382 -10.40 1.63 -11.87
C ARG A 382 -11.73 2.17 -12.38
N LEU A 383 -12.61 1.31 -12.91
CA LEU A 383 -13.97 1.67 -13.26
C LEU A 383 -14.77 2.08 -12.02
N ALA A 384 -14.71 1.29 -10.93
CA ALA A 384 -15.41 1.61 -9.69
C ALA A 384 -14.94 2.93 -9.08
N ILE A 385 -13.63 3.23 -9.13
CA ILE A 385 -13.06 4.53 -8.73
C ILE A 385 -13.73 5.66 -9.53
N ALA A 386 -13.75 5.55 -10.86
CA ALA A 386 -14.35 6.56 -11.73
C ALA A 386 -15.85 6.74 -11.44
N GLN A 387 -16.59 5.64 -11.26
CA GLN A 387 -18.03 5.68 -10.93
C GLN A 387 -18.31 6.28 -9.56
N MET A 388 -17.46 6.02 -8.56
CA MET A 388 -17.54 6.66 -7.25
C MET A 388 -17.25 8.16 -7.30
N ASP A 389 -16.55 8.63 -8.33
CA ASP A 389 -16.34 10.05 -8.66
C ASP A 389 -17.44 10.64 -9.56
N GLY A 390 -18.45 9.86 -9.92
CA GLY A 390 -19.57 10.29 -10.77
C GLY A 390 -19.33 10.15 -12.28
N GLU A 391 -18.23 9.51 -12.69
CA GLU A 391 -17.93 9.23 -14.10
C GLU A 391 -18.53 7.89 -14.55
N GLN A 392 -18.80 7.75 -15.86
CA GLN A 392 -19.36 6.51 -16.41
C GLN A 392 -18.29 5.53 -16.89
N ASN A 393 -17.11 6.03 -17.24
CA ASN A 393 -16.06 5.27 -17.89
C ASN A 393 -14.77 5.32 -17.08
N MET A 394 -14.01 4.23 -17.13
CA MET A 394 -12.66 4.17 -16.57
C MET A 394 -11.76 5.22 -17.23
N ARG A 395 -11.04 6.00 -16.41
CA ARG A 395 -10.04 6.98 -16.89
C ARG A 395 -8.85 6.27 -17.54
N PRO A 396 -8.26 6.78 -18.62
CA PRO A 396 -7.03 6.24 -19.19
C PRO A 396 -5.89 6.33 -18.17
N LEU A 397 -4.92 5.41 -18.24
CA LEU A 397 -3.70 5.52 -17.44
C LEU A 397 -2.91 6.76 -17.88
N PRO A 398 -2.16 7.42 -16.98
CA PRO A 398 -1.15 8.37 -17.41
C PRO A 398 -0.02 7.63 -18.15
N LYS A 399 0.78 8.36 -18.93
CA LYS A 399 2.03 7.81 -19.46
C LYS A 399 2.91 7.33 -18.30
N PRO A 400 3.61 6.20 -18.46
CA PRO A 400 4.48 5.69 -17.42
C PRO A 400 5.62 6.68 -17.15
N GLN A 401 6.19 6.60 -15.95
CA GLN A 401 7.42 7.32 -15.62
C GLN A 401 8.64 6.54 -16.16
N PRO A 402 9.82 7.16 -16.28
CA PRO A 402 11.02 6.43 -16.65
C PRO A 402 11.30 5.31 -15.63
N PRO A 403 11.60 4.07 -16.07
CA PRO A 403 12.10 3.05 -15.16
C PRO A 403 13.52 3.40 -14.72
N LYS A 404 14.03 2.72 -13.69
CA LYS A 404 15.42 2.89 -13.24
C LYS A 404 16.22 1.64 -13.56
N LEU A 405 17.10 1.73 -14.55
CA LEU A 405 18.02 0.64 -14.89
C LEU A 405 19.10 0.55 -13.81
N ARG A 406 19.37 -0.65 -13.31
CA ARG A 406 20.46 -0.88 -12.35
C ARG A 406 21.78 -1.04 -13.07
N ALA A 407 22.87 -0.81 -12.34
CA ALA A 407 24.22 -1.10 -12.83
C ALA A 407 24.29 -2.53 -13.40
N ILE A 408 24.96 -2.66 -14.54
CA ILE A 408 24.99 -3.91 -15.30
C ILE A 408 26.21 -4.71 -14.89
N ASP A 409 26.02 -5.69 -14.00
CA ASP A 409 27.06 -6.67 -13.67
C ASP A 409 27.25 -7.69 -14.81
N THR A 410 26.14 -8.01 -15.48
CA THR A 410 26.10 -8.93 -16.61
C THR A 410 25.02 -8.56 -17.61
N PRO A 411 25.29 -8.62 -18.92
CA PRO A 411 24.29 -8.38 -19.96
C PRO A 411 23.33 -9.56 -20.13
N ASN A 412 23.54 -10.66 -19.38
CA ASN A 412 22.68 -11.85 -19.42
C ASN A 412 21.55 -11.82 -18.39
N ASN A 413 21.48 -10.78 -17.55
CA ASN A 413 20.40 -10.59 -16.59
C ASN A 413 20.29 -9.12 -16.20
N PHE A 414 19.51 -8.35 -16.95
CA PHE A 414 19.27 -6.95 -16.60
C PHE A 414 18.32 -6.82 -15.42
N LYS A 415 18.65 -5.91 -14.52
CA LYS A 415 17.86 -5.56 -13.34
C LYS A 415 17.39 -4.11 -13.45
N TRP A 416 16.14 -3.84 -13.12
CA TRP A 416 15.59 -2.48 -13.12
C TRP A 416 14.43 -2.38 -12.13
N LEU A 417 14.19 -1.19 -11.58
CA LEU A 417 12.92 -0.90 -10.94
C LEU A 417 11.90 -0.55 -12.03
N GLY A 418 10.85 -1.36 -12.13
CA GLY A 418 9.76 -1.14 -13.06
C GLY A 418 9.06 0.20 -12.85
N SER A 419 8.44 0.74 -13.91
CA SER A 419 7.77 2.04 -13.83
C SER A 419 6.41 1.90 -13.14
N PRO A 420 6.01 2.88 -12.29
CA PRO A 420 4.60 3.05 -11.96
C PRO A 420 3.75 3.05 -13.23
N VAL A 421 2.68 2.27 -13.24
CA VAL A 421 1.75 2.08 -14.38
C VAL A 421 2.37 1.62 -15.71
N GLY A 422 3.61 1.13 -15.70
CA GLY A 422 4.23 0.46 -16.85
C GLY A 422 3.67 -0.95 -17.02
N ARG A 423 3.47 -1.39 -18.26
CA ARG A 423 3.01 -2.75 -18.61
C ARG A 423 4.08 -3.57 -19.33
N TRP A 424 4.91 -2.91 -20.14
CA TRP A 424 6.03 -3.55 -20.82
C TRP A 424 7.15 -2.54 -21.09
N TYR A 425 8.29 -3.07 -21.51
CA TYR A 425 9.53 -2.32 -21.65
C TYR A 425 10.20 -2.61 -22.98
N ARG A 426 10.92 -1.60 -23.46
CA ARG A 426 11.86 -1.69 -24.58
C ARG A 426 13.26 -1.45 -24.07
N PHE A 427 14.17 -2.34 -24.46
CA PHE A 427 15.58 -2.23 -24.17
C PHE A 427 16.31 -1.80 -25.44
N GLU A 428 17.18 -0.82 -25.29
CA GLU A 428 18.01 -0.29 -26.37
C GLU A 428 19.48 -0.33 -25.98
N ARG A 429 20.34 -0.53 -26.97
CA ARG A 429 21.79 -0.60 -26.83
C ARG A 429 22.49 0.34 -27.81
N ALA A 430 23.58 0.95 -27.39
CA ALA A 430 24.46 1.75 -28.21
C ALA A 430 25.94 1.42 -27.94
N THR A 431 26.82 1.82 -28.85
CA THR A 431 28.29 1.75 -28.66
C THR A 431 28.89 3.09 -28.24
N SER A 432 28.05 4.11 -28.04
CA SER A 432 28.41 5.39 -27.43
C SER A 432 27.25 5.84 -26.54
N GLU A 433 27.54 6.64 -25.51
CA GLU A 433 26.54 7.13 -24.55
C GLU A 433 25.43 7.95 -25.22
N ALA A 434 25.73 8.62 -26.33
CA ALA A 434 24.76 9.44 -27.06
C ALA A 434 23.95 8.65 -28.12
N GLY A 435 24.27 7.37 -28.35
CA GLY A 435 23.71 6.57 -29.44
C GLY A 435 24.64 6.43 -30.66
N PRO A 436 24.11 6.10 -31.84
CA PRO A 436 22.72 5.77 -32.11
C PRO A 436 22.25 4.54 -31.32
N TRP A 437 20.97 4.52 -30.96
CA TRP A 437 20.34 3.48 -30.16
C TRP A 437 19.70 2.42 -31.05
N THR A 438 19.99 1.15 -30.75
CA THR A 438 19.42 -0.01 -31.43
C THR A 438 18.53 -0.77 -30.46
N ILE A 439 17.30 -1.10 -30.87
CA ILE A 439 16.40 -1.93 -30.08
C ILE A 439 16.96 -3.35 -29.98
N ILE A 440 17.12 -3.85 -28.76
CA ILE A 440 17.59 -5.21 -28.48
C ILE A 440 16.50 -6.10 -27.87
N GLY A 441 15.42 -5.50 -27.36
CA GLY A 441 14.22 -6.18 -26.88
C GLY A 441 13.04 -5.21 -26.86
N ASP A 442 11.86 -5.68 -27.21
CA ASP A 442 10.62 -4.90 -27.20
C ASP A 442 9.48 -5.78 -26.69
N GLY A 443 8.49 -5.17 -26.01
CA GLY A 443 7.39 -5.92 -25.39
C GLY A 443 7.81 -6.78 -24.19
N ILE A 444 8.93 -6.45 -23.53
CA ILE A 444 9.44 -7.19 -22.37
C ILE A 444 8.55 -6.89 -21.16
N SER A 445 8.07 -7.91 -20.47
CA SER A 445 7.25 -7.76 -19.26
C SER A 445 8.05 -8.12 -18.00
N ASP A 446 7.75 -7.44 -16.89
CA ASP A 446 8.20 -7.80 -15.55
C ASP A 446 7.04 -8.28 -14.64
N GLY A 447 5.82 -8.41 -15.19
CA GLY A 447 4.61 -8.66 -14.41
C GLY A 447 4.42 -10.10 -13.92
N ARG A 448 5.36 -11.02 -14.17
CA ARG A 448 5.16 -12.46 -13.92
C ARG A 448 4.94 -12.78 -12.44
N ASN A 449 3.80 -13.39 -12.10
CA ASN A 449 3.63 -14.02 -10.80
C ASN A 449 4.59 -15.20 -10.58
N GLY A 450 5.09 -15.34 -9.36
CA GLY A 450 6.06 -16.39 -9.03
C GLY A 450 7.49 -16.12 -9.49
N PHE A 451 7.80 -14.90 -9.97
CA PHE A 451 9.17 -14.51 -10.33
C PHE A 451 10.11 -14.65 -9.13
N ASN A 452 11.19 -15.42 -9.31
CA ASN A 452 12.26 -15.56 -8.33
C ASN A 452 13.54 -14.84 -8.82
N PRO A 453 13.94 -13.72 -8.20
CA PRO A 453 15.11 -12.95 -8.63
C PRO A 453 16.45 -13.69 -8.49
N GLU A 454 16.50 -14.81 -7.77
CA GLU A 454 17.73 -15.62 -7.63
C GLU A 454 17.97 -16.56 -8.81
N THR A 455 16.90 -16.96 -9.51
CA THR A 455 16.97 -18.01 -10.54
C THR A 455 16.41 -17.59 -11.89
N ASP A 456 15.44 -16.69 -11.89
CA ASP A 456 14.76 -16.24 -13.10
C ASP A 456 15.47 -15.02 -13.71
N VAL A 457 15.42 -14.94 -15.04
CA VAL A 457 15.92 -13.81 -15.83
C VAL A 457 14.72 -13.17 -16.53
N LEU A 458 14.52 -11.87 -16.32
CA LEU A 458 13.47 -11.13 -17.03
C LEU A 458 13.90 -10.80 -18.46
N PHE A 459 15.13 -10.30 -18.62
CA PHE A 459 15.68 -9.98 -19.94
C PHE A 459 17.20 -10.04 -19.95
N ALA A 460 17.73 -10.46 -21.10
CA ALA A 460 19.15 -10.56 -21.43
C ALA A 460 19.38 -9.95 -22.81
N ASP A 461 20.50 -9.26 -23.01
CA ASP A 461 20.89 -8.75 -24.33
C ASP A 461 21.20 -9.94 -25.26
N PRO A 462 20.36 -10.18 -26.29
CA PRO A 462 20.49 -11.32 -27.18
C PRO A 462 21.57 -11.12 -28.24
N GLN A 463 22.08 -9.89 -28.39
CA GLN A 463 23.02 -9.57 -29.45
C GLN A 463 24.46 -9.89 -29.05
N LEU A 464 25.28 -10.30 -30.02
CA LEU A 464 26.70 -10.50 -29.81
C LEU A 464 27.37 -9.22 -29.30
N ARG A 465 28.42 -9.42 -28.49
CA ARG A 465 29.24 -8.38 -27.88
C ARG A 465 30.70 -8.71 -28.12
N GLU A 466 31.47 -7.70 -28.53
CA GLU A 466 32.90 -7.83 -28.79
C GLU A 466 33.70 -7.65 -27.49
N SER A 467 34.69 -8.51 -27.25
CA SER A 467 35.58 -8.39 -26.07
C SER A 467 36.32 -7.04 -26.06
N GLY A 468 36.40 -6.42 -24.89
CA GLY A 468 36.99 -5.11 -24.65
C GLY A 468 36.09 -3.92 -24.99
N LYS A 469 34.94 -4.13 -25.66
CA LYS A 469 34.04 -3.06 -26.10
C LYS A 469 33.04 -2.69 -25.01
N THR A 470 32.82 -1.38 -24.85
CA THR A 470 31.79 -0.84 -23.96
C THR A 470 30.48 -0.66 -24.72
N TYR A 471 29.40 -1.15 -24.12
CA TYR A 471 28.04 -0.97 -24.59
C TYR A 471 27.26 -0.15 -23.56
N PHE A 472 26.37 0.70 -24.06
CA PHE A 472 25.49 1.56 -23.27
C PHE A 472 24.06 1.09 -23.44
N TYR A 473 23.31 1.03 -22.35
CA TYR A 473 21.95 0.49 -22.32
C TYR A 473 21.00 1.48 -21.69
N ARG A 474 19.77 1.51 -22.18
CA ARG A 474 18.65 2.24 -21.58
C ARG A 474 17.35 1.48 -21.78
N VAL A 475 16.38 1.77 -20.92
CA VAL A 475 15.07 1.12 -20.91
C VAL A 475 13.98 2.17 -21.00
N THR A 476 12.96 1.93 -21.83
CA THR A 476 11.76 2.77 -21.89
C THR A 476 10.55 1.93 -21.48
N ALA A 477 9.74 2.45 -20.56
CA ALA A 477 8.47 1.84 -20.14
C ALA A 477 7.30 2.30 -21.02
N PHE A 478 6.32 1.42 -21.21
CA PHE A 478 5.13 1.63 -22.04
C PHE A 478 3.85 1.16 -21.35
N ASN A 479 2.73 1.80 -21.69
CA ASN A 479 1.37 1.31 -21.47
C ASN A 479 0.46 1.76 -22.63
N GLU A 480 -0.85 1.54 -22.52
CA GLU A 480 -1.81 1.89 -23.57
C GLU A 480 -1.87 3.39 -23.91
N SER A 481 -1.38 4.26 -23.01
CA SER A 481 -1.42 5.72 -23.18
C SER A 481 -0.10 6.31 -23.70
N GLY A 482 0.91 5.46 -23.92
CA GLY A 482 2.15 5.83 -24.58
C GLY A 482 3.39 5.33 -23.84
N GLN A 483 4.49 6.06 -24.01
CA GLN A 483 5.81 5.72 -23.47
C GLN A 483 6.31 6.80 -22.52
N SER A 484 7.20 6.38 -21.62
CA SER A 484 8.03 7.23 -20.77
C SER A 484 9.19 7.86 -21.56
N GLU A 485 9.89 8.81 -20.93
CA GLU A 485 11.28 9.08 -21.33
C GLU A 485 12.17 7.87 -20.99
N PRO A 486 13.30 7.68 -21.69
CA PRO A 486 14.23 6.60 -21.34
C PRO A 486 14.76 6.71 -19.90
N SER A 487 15.14 5.57 -19.33
CA SER A 487 15.85 5.48 -18.05
C SER A 487 17.20 6.20 -18.07
N ASN A 488 17.88 6.20 -16.92
CA ASN A 488 19.33 6.38 -16.88
C ASN A 488 20.04 5.43 -17.86
N VAL A 489 21.19 5.87 -18.37
CA VAL A 489 22.07 5.06 -19.22
C VAL A 489 23.06 4.32 -18.34
N GLU A 490 23.17 3.01 -18.53
CA GLU A 490 24.16 2.18 -17.84
C GLU A 490 25.14 1.58 -18.84
N ALA A 491 26.42 1.57 -18.47
CA ALA A 491 27.50 1.08 -19.31
C ALA A 491 27.98 -0.31 -18.84
N TYR A 492 28.32 -1.17 -19.79
CA TYR A 492 28.94 -2.47 -19.53
C TYR A 492 30.11 -2.68 -20.49
N GLN A 493 31.29 -2.95 -19.95
CA GLN A 493 32.44 -3.37 -20.76
C GLN A 493 32.44 -4.89 -20.86
N GLN A 494 32.36 -5.41 -22.09
CA GLN A 494 32.45 -6.84 -22.34
C GLN A 494 33.88 -7.31 -22.02
N PRO A 495 34.07 -8.29 -21.12
CA PRO A 495 35.39 -8.80 -20.75
C PRO A 495 36.21 -9.35 -21.92
#